data_AF-A0A6H1ZHH4-F1
#
_entry.id   AF-A0A6H1ZHH4-F1
#
_cell.length_a   1.000
_cell.length_b   1.000
_cell.length_c   1.000
_cell.angle_alpha   90.00
_cell.angle_beta   90.00
_cell.angle_gamma   90.00
#
_symmetry.space_group_name_H-M   'P 1'
#
loop_
_entity.id
_entity.type
_entity.pdbx_description
1 polymer ?
#
loop_
_entity_poly.entity_id
_entity_poly.type
_entity_poly.pdbx_seq_one_letter_code
_entity_poly.pdbx_strand_id
1 'polypeptide(L)'
;MKKTKKPDNRMKIGIGVTIAALLFMAVGMFATPASAELSIWDRIAQVAGQILGNRLSDRVDSMPDATIFGAVSGPSVDFPSWTVNGVETFYYTAGLNKASTTLCSFKSPTATSTLDFASIKITTGTTTSGVIEIGKSNTVAYDATTTSLGKTVAGAITQLTLLASTTPEALGGVSATDSANVFAPNTWLVFKYGVAETGTTNVFVGSCKAIFIEN
;
A
#
# COMPACT_ATOMS: atom_id res chain seq x y z
N MET A 1 14.53 26.02 3.87
CA MET A 1 14.12 25.17 2.73
C MET A 1 13.84 26.06 1.51
N LYS A 2 14.71 26.04 0.49
CA LYS A 2 14.56 26.80 -0.76
C LYS A 2 13.63 26.04 -1.71
N LYS A 3 12.46 26.59 -2.03
CA LYS A 3 11.56 26.05 -3.06
C LYS A 3 12.11 26.42 -4.44
N THR A 4 12.60 25.45 -5.19
CA THR A 4 12.99 25.62 -6.59
C THR A 4 11.74 25.60 -7.47
N LYS A 5 11.54 26.67 -8.24
CA LYS A 5 10.39 26.88 -9.13
C LYS A 5 10.59 26.02 -10.39
N LYS A 6 9.69 25.04 -10.60
CA LYS A 6 9.69 24.14 -11.76
C LYS A 6 9.35 24.94 -13.03
N PRO A 7 10.15 24.90 -14.11
CA PRO A 7 9.89 25.67 -15.32
C PRO A 7 8.72 25.06 -16.13
N ASP A 8 7.78 25.92 -16.53
CA ASP A 8 6.61 25.57 -17.33
C ASP A 8 6.98 25.28 -18.79
N ASN A 9 6.97 24.01 -19.17
CA ASN A 9 7.27 23.53 -20.53
C ASN A 9 6.12 23.73 -21.55
N ARG A 10 5.05 24.45 -21.21
CA ARG A 10 3.87 24.59 -22.08
C ARG A 10 4.07 25.52 -23.28
N MET A 11 5.13 26.33 -23.30
CA MET A 11 5.33 27.34 -24.34
C MET A 11 6.06 26.83 -25.60
N LYS A 12 6.71 25.66 -25.56
CA LYS A 12 7.48 25.13 -26.72
C LYS A 12 6.64 24.35 -27.73
N ILE A 13 5.44 23.89 -27.35
CA ILE A 13 4.60 23.06 -28.24
C ILE A 13 3.84 23.92 -29.27
N GLY A 14 3.51 25.18 -28.93
CA GLY A 14 2.75 26.07 -29.82
C GLY A 14 3.51 26.55 -31.06
N ILE A 15 4.84 26.72 -30.96
CA ILE A 15 5.65 27.28 -32.06
C ILE A 15 5.94 26.23 -33.15
N GLY A 16 6.02 24.94 -32.78
CA GLY A 16 6.30 23.88 -33.76
C GLY A 16 5.15 23.62 -34.74
N VAL A 17 3.89 23.80 -34.30
CA VAL A 17 2.71 23.50 -35.12
C VAL A 17 2.47 24.58 -36.17
N THR A 18 2.76 25.85 -35.89
CA THR A 18 2.59 26.96 -36.84
C THR A 18 3.64 26.97 -37.95
N ILE A 19 4.88 26.53 -37.69
CA ILE A 19 5.92 26.43 -38.73
C ILE A 19 5.62 25.31 -39.72
N ALA A 20 5.06 24.18 -39.27
CA ALA A 20 4.69 23.07 -40.15
C ALA A 20 3.54 23.43 -41.11
N ALA A 21 2.56 24.23 -40.65
CA ALA A 21 1.46 24.69 -41.50
C ALA A 21 1.91 25.69 -42.57
N LEU A 22 2.90 26.54 -42.27
CA LEU A 22 3.45 27.53 -43.20
C LEU A 22 4.33 26.89 -44.29
N LEU A 23 5.02 25.79 -43.98
CA LEU A 23 5.79 25.05 -44.99
C LEU A 23 4.90 24.31 -46.00
N PHE A 24 3.71 23.86 -45.58
CA PHE A 24 2.76 23.18 -46.46
C PHE A 24 2.11 24.12 -47.49
N MET A 25 1.91 25.40 -47.17
CA MET A 25 1.33 26.36 -48.11
C MET A 25 2.34 26.87 -49.16
N ALA A 26 3.64 26.84 -48.87
CA ALA A 26 4.68 27.33 -49.79
C ALA A 26 4.97 26.37 -50.96
N VAL A 27 4.63 25.08 -50.84
CA VAL A 27 4.91 24.07 -51.89
C VAL A 27 3.78 23.98 -52.93
N GLY A 28 2.62 24.61 -52.69
CA GLY A 28 1.45 24.55 -53.58
C GLY A 28 1.48 25.43 -54.83
N MET A 29 2.56 26.16 -55.12
CA MET A 29 2.58 27.17 -56.21
C MET A 29 3.66 27.02 -57.27
N PHE A 30 4.37 25.89 -57.35
CA PHE A 30 5.24 25.60 -58.50
C PHE A 30 4.64 24.47 -59.34
N ALA A 31 3.94 24.86 -60.41
CA ALA A 31 3.62 23.97 -61.52
C ALA A 31 4.91 23.58 -62.25
N THR A 32 5.27 22.30 -62.21
CA THR A 32 6.31 21.72 -63.06
C THR A 32 5.69 20.79 -64.10
N PRO A 33 6.27 20.71 -65.32
CA PRO A 33 5.76 19.87 -66.39
C PRO A 33 5.94 18.38 -66.09
N ALA A 34 4.90 17.62 -66.44
CA ALA A 34 4.78 16.18 -66.27
C ALA A 34 5.76 15.40 -67.16
N SER A 35 6.84 14.86 -66.58
CA SER A 35 7.45 13.57 -67.00
C SER A 35 8.71 13.25 -66.18
N ALA A 36 8.56 13.07 -64.87
CA ALA A 36 9.45 12.29 -64.01
C ALA A 36 8.76 12.07 -62.65
N GLU A 37 7.47 11.72 -62.67
CA GLU A 37 6.66 11.52 -61.46
C GLU A 37 6.84 10.11 -60.90
N LEU A 38 8.06 9.78 -60.47
CA LEU A 38 8.21 8.97 -59.27
C LEU A 38 8.19 9.93 -58.08
N SER A 39 6.97 10.46 -57.95
CA SER A 39 6.23 10.69 -56.72
C SER A 39 7.04 11.43 -55.65
N ILE A 40 7.06 12.76 -55.77
CA ILE A 40 7.32 13.66 -54.63
C ILE A 40 6.49 13.22 -53.40
N TRP A 41 5.31 12.65 -53.63
CA TRP A 41 4.47 12.03 -52.61
C TRP A 41 5.12 10.84 -51.89
N ASP A 42 5.93 10.01 -52.56
CA ASP A 42 6.66 8.91 -51.94
C ASP A 42 7.75 9.44 -51.00
N ARG A 43 8.44 10.52 -51.41
CA ARG A 43 9.42 11.19 -50.55
C ARG A 43 8.76 11.85 -49.34
N ILE A 44 7.59 12.45 -49.52
CA ILE A 44 6.81 13.04 -48.42
C ILE A 44 6.33 11.93 -47.46
N ALA A 45 5.84 10.80 -47.97
CA ALA A 45 5.40 9.66 -47.16
C ALA A 45 6.57 9.06 -46.35
N GLN A 46 7.75 8.95 -46.96
CA GLN A 46 8.95 8.43 -46.29
C GLN A 46 9.41 9.34 -45.14
N VAL A 47 9.41 10.65 -45.34
CA VAL A 47 9.80 11.63 -44.30
C VAL A 47 8.75 11.68 -43.18
N ALA A 48 7.46 11.65 -43.51
CA ALA A 48 6.38 11.61 -42.51
C ALA A 48 6.47 10.35 -41.64
N GLY A 49 6.79 9.19 -42.24
CA GLY A 49 7.01 7.94 -41.53
C GLY A 49 8.18 8.00 -40.54
N GLN A 50 9.31 8.59 -40.94
CA GLN A 50 10.48 8.72 -40.05
C GLN A 50 10.22 9.66 -38.87
N ILE A 51 9.50 10.77 -39.08
CA ILE A 51 9.19 11.72 -38.01
C ILE A 51 8.21 11.12 -36.99
N LEU A 52 7.19 10.38 -37.44
CA LEU A 52 6.29 9.68 -36.52
C LEU A 52 6.97 8.52 -35.79
N GLY A 53 7.82 7.75 -36.49
CA GLY A 53 8.54 6.62 -35.91
C GLY A 53 9.46 7.03 -34.75
N ASN A 54 10.24 8.09 -34.94
CA ASN A 54 11.19 8.55 -33.92
C ASN A 54 10.47 9.07 -32.66
N ARG A 55 9.29 9.69 -32.80
CA ARG A 55 8.52 10.18 -31.64
C ARG A 55 7.82 9.08 -30.84
N LEU A 56 7.58 7.92 -31.44
CA LEU A 56 7.04 6.77 -30.73
C LEU A 56 8.14 6.01 -30.00
N SER A 57 9.34 5.90 -30.58
CA SER A 57 10.50 5.29 -29.91
C SER A 57 10.87 6.05 -28.63
N ASP A 58 10.95 7.39 -28.70
CA ASP A 58 11.28 8.22 -27.53
C ASP A 58 10.25 8.13 -26.39
N ARG A 59 8.99 7.73 -26.69
CA ARG A 59 7.94 7.52 -25.68
C ARG A 59 7.97 6.13 -25.08
N VAL A 60 8.44 5.13 -25.81
CA VAL A 60 8.59 3.76 -25.29
C VAL A 60 9.77 3.72 -24.32
N ASP A 61 10.87 4.40 -24.63
CA ASP A 61 12.04 4.48 -23.76
C ASP A 61 11.82 5.36 -22.51
N SER A 62 10.74 6.14 -22.46
CA SER A 62 10.36 6.95 -21.30
C SER A 62 9.38 6.24 -20.37
N MET A 63 8.98 5.01 -20.64
CA MET A 63 8.27 4.21 -19.64
C MET A 63 9.29 3.79 -18.59
N PRO A 64 9.06 4.11 -17.29
CA PRO A 64 9.99 3.69 -16.24
C PRO A 64 10.16 2.18 -16.36
N ASP A 65 11.42 1.75 -16.48
CA ASP A 65 11.84 0.37 -16.63
C ASP A 65 11.03 -0.47 -15.65
N ALA A 66 10.10 -1.27 -16.18
CA ALA A 66 9.21 -2.06 -15.36
C ALA A 66 10.12 -3.00 -14.58
N THR A 67 10.31 -2.71 -13.29
CA THR A 67 11.17 -3.53 -12.45
C THR A 67 10.51 -4.89 -12.35
N ILE A 68 10.94 -5.82 -13.22
CA ILE A 68 10.40 -7.17 -13.26
C ILE A 68 10.83 -7.82 -11.96
N PHE A 69 9.89 -7.99 -11.04
CA PHE A 69 10.11 -8.82 -9.87
C PHE A 69 10.46 -10.23 -10.37
N GLY A 70 11.66 -10.70 -10.02
CA GLY A 70 12.05 -12.08 -10.31
C GLY A 70 11.05 -13.05 -9.69
N ALA A 71 10.85 -14.20 -10.33
CA ALA A 71 9.99 -15.23 -9.78
C ALA A 71 10.60 -15.75 -8.47
N VAL A 72 9.89 -15.54 -7.35
CA VAL A 72 10.23 -16.18 -6.08
C VAL A 72 9.60 -17.57 -6.08
N SER A 73 10.40 -18.60 -6.32
CA SER A 73 9.94 -19.99 -6.29
C SER A 73 10.02 -20.54 -4.87
N GLY A 74 8.87 -20.91 -4.31
CA GLY A 74 8.78 -21.56 -3.00
C GLY A 74 7.35 -21.63 -2.49
N PRO A 75 7.03 -22.55 -1.56
CA PRO A 75 5.70 -22.63 -0.95
C PRO A 75 5.43 -21.48 0.03
N SER A 76 6.49 -20.81 0.52
CA SER A 76 6.40 -19.71 1.47
C SER A 76 7.58 -18.77 1.35
N VAL A 77 7.34 -17.50 1.63
CA VAL A 77 8.35 -16.44 1.68
C VAL A 77 8.25 -15.79 3.05
N ASP A 78 9.29 -15.89 3.86
CA ASP A 78 9.31 -15.42 5.25
C ASP A 78 10.21 -14.19 5.36
N PHE A 79 9.60 -13.01 5.28
CA PHE A 79 10.27 -11.74 5.50
C PHE A 79 9.49 -10.91 6.53
N PRO A 80 10.17 -10.23 7.47
CA PRO A 80 9.51 -9.38 8.47
C PRO A 80 8.88 -8.12 7.87
N SER A 81 9.41 -7.65 6.74
CA SER A 81 8.81 -6.58 5.95
C SER A 81 9.06 -6.76 4.44
N TRP A 82 8.24 -6.09 3.63
CA TRP A 82 8.43 -5.97 2.18
C TRP A 82 8.08 -4.56 1.71
N THR A 83 8.72 -4.09 0.65
CA THR A 83 8.47 -2.74 0.10
C THR A 83 8.08 -2.84 -1.36
N VAL A 84 6.93 -2.26 -1.72
CA VAL A 84 6.45 -2.18 -3.11
C VAL A 84 6.09 -0.73 -3.42
N ASN A 85 6.73 -0.15 -4.45
CA ASN A 85 6.52 1.24 -4.86
C ASN A 85 6.66 2.27 -3.71
N GLY A 86 7.57 2.01 -2.77
CA GLY A 86 7.82 2.89 -1.63
C GLY A 86 6.86 2.70 -0.44
N VAL A 87 5.89 1.80 -0.54
CA VAL A 87 5.03 1.40 0.59
C VAL A 87 5.67 0.19 1.27
N GLU A 88 6.04 0.33 2.54
CA GLU A 88 6.57 -0.77 3.34
C GLU A 88 5.47 -1.43 4.18
N THR A 89 5.34 -2.75 4.12
CA THR A 89 4.43 -3.51 4.98
C THR A 89 5.22 -4.39 5.92
N PHE A 90 4.83 -4.40 7.19
CA PHE A 90 5.43 -5.19 8.26
C PHE A 90 4.50 -6.31 8.71
N TYR A 91 5.05 -7.51 8.87
CA TYR A 91 4.31 -8.70 9.28
C TYR A 91 4.77 -9.16 10.66
N TYR A 92 3.83 -9.31 11.59
CA TYR A 92 4.11 -9.74 12.95
C TYR A 92 3.34 -11.01 13.30
N THR A 93 3.99 -11.90 14.04
CA THR A 93 3.39 -13.11 14.63
C THR A 93 3.94 -13.35 16.03
N ALA A 94 3.09 -13.73 16.97
CA ALA A 94 3.51 -14.09 18.32
C ALA A 94 2.59 -15.18 18.91
N GLY A 95 3.14 -16.01 19.79
CA GLY A 95 2.34 -16.91 20.63
C GLY A 95 1.63 -16.15 21.76
N LEU A 96 0.58 -16.75 22.33
CA LEU A 96 -0.12 -16.14 23.48
C LEU A 96 0.70 -16.30 24.76
N ASN A 97 0.83 -15.20 25.51
CA ASN A 97 1.38 -15.18 26.85
C ASN A 97 0.34 -15.66 27.86
N LYS A 98 0.66 -16.74 28.58
CA LYS A 98 -0.21 -17.39 29.58
C LYS A 98 -0.09 -16.78 30.97
N ALA A 99 1.00 -16.07 31.23
CA ALA A 99 1.32 -15.52 32.55
C ALA A 99 0.75 -14.12 32.78
N SER A 100 0.19 -13.49 31.73
CA SER A 100 -0.30 -12.11 31.78
C SER A 100 -1.74 -12.01 31.27
N THR A 101 -2.42 -10.92 31.63
CA THR A 101 -3.68 -10.50 31.02
C THR A 101 -3.49 -9.93 29.62
N THR A 102 -2.25 -9.56 29.27
CA THR A 102 -1.87 -9.23 27.90
C THR A 102 -1.47 -10.51 27.17
N LEU A 103 -2.31 -10.94 26.24
CA LEU A 103 -2.09 -12.15 25.47
C LEU A 103 -0.93 -11.99 24.49
N CYS A 104 -0.86 -10.84 23.82
CA CYS A 104 0.24 -10.52 22.91
C CYS A 104 0.23 -9.02 22.64
N SER A 105 1.37 -8.51 22.19
CA SER A 105 1.50 -7.12 21.80
C SER A 105 2.52 -6.96 20.69
N PHE A 106 2.27 -6.00 19.80
CA PHE A 106 3.12 -5.68 18.67
C PHE A 106 3.40 -4.19 18.68
N LYS A 107 4.67 -3.83 18.51
CA LYS A 107 5.08 -2.44 18.41
C LYS A 107 4.99 -2.01 16.95
N SER A 108 4.31 -0.90 16.69
CA SER A 108 4.26 -0.31 15.36
C SER A 108 5.64 0.16 14.91
N PRO A 109 5.87 0.28 13.59
CA PRO A 109 7.09 0.83 13.02
C PRO A 109 7.51 2.20 13.57
N THR A 110 8.73 2.61 13.21
CA THR A 110 9.31 3.90 13.61
C THR A 110 8.66 5.10 12.93
N ALA A 111 7.94 4.90 11.82
CA ALA A 111 7.12 5.93 11.21
C ALA A 111 5.64 5.74 11.52
N THR A 112 4.83 6.72 11.12
CA THR A 112 3.38 6.62 11.21
C THR A 112 2.91 5.49 10.31
N SER A 113 2.15 4.57 10.87
CA SER A 113 1.66 3.39 10.17
C SER A 113 0.17 3.22 10.33
N THR A 114 -0.43 2.48 9.43
CA THR A 114 -1.85 2.11 9.45
C THR A 114 -1.95 0.62 9.72
N LEU A 115 -2.86 0.23 10.62
CA LEU A 115 -3.11 -1.18 10.91
C LEU A 115 -3.97 -1.80 9.82
N ASP A 116 -3.36 -2.53 8.89
CA ASP A 116 -4.11 -3.19 7.82
C ASP A 116 -4.93 -4.37 8.36
N PHE A 117 -4.32 -5.16 9.25
CA PHE A 117 -4.91 -6.38 9.77
C PHE A 117 -4.37 -6.69 11.16
N ALA A 118 -5.25 -7.07 12.09
CA ALA A 118 -4.89 -7.68 13.36
C ALA A 118 -5.81 -8.86 13.64
N SER A 119 -5.23 -9.97 14.08
CA SER A 119 -6.00 -11.13 14.51
C SER A 119 -5.41 -11.84 15.70
N ILE A 120 -6.30 -12.46 16.47
CA ILE A 120 -5.96 -13.44 17.49
C ILE A 120 -6.70 -14.72 17.19
N LYS A 121 -5.99 -15.84 17.18
CA LYS A 121 -6.56 -17.18 17.10
C LYS A 121 -6.32 -17.89 18.42
N ILE A 122 -7.40 -18.27 19.09
CA ILE A 122 -7.35 -19.11 20.29
C ILE A 122 -7.76 -20.53 19.90
N THR A 123 -6.90 -21.50 20.18
CA THR A 123 -7.14 -22.93 19.93
C THR A 123 -7.61 -23.63 21.20
N THR A 124 -7.13 -23.20 22.37
CA THR A 124 -7.54 -23.74 23.67
C THR A 124 -7.90 -22.57 24.57
N GLY A 125 -9.15 -22.56 25.06
CA GLY A 125 -9.70 -21.51 25.90
C GLY A 125 -9.73 -21.86 27.39
N THR A 126 -10.14 -20.89 28.21
CA THR A 126 -10.48 -21.09 29.63
C THR A 126 -11.88 -21.70 29.77
N THR A 127 -12.17 -22.26 30.95
CA THR A 127 -13.52 -22.74 31.30
C THR A 127 -14.48 -21.60 31.64
N THR A 128 -13.95 -20.42 31.95
CA THR A 128 -14.71 -19.20 32.20
C THR A 128 -14.77 -18.32 30.96
N SER A 129 -15.89 -17.61 30.78
CA SER A 129 -16.01 -16.60 29.72
C SER A 129 -15.11 -15.41 30.04
N GLY A 130 -14.34 -14.95 29.05
CA GLY A 130 -13.50 -13.76 29.16
C GLY A 130 -13.80 -12.77 28.04
N VAL A 131 -13.60 -11.48 28.29
CA VAL A 131 -13.65 -10.48 27.22
C VAL A 131 -12.25 -10.34 26.65
N ILE A 132 -12.13 -10.46 25.33
CA ILE A 132 -10.90 -10.17 24.62
C ILE A 132 -11.05 -8.83 23.92
N GLU A 133 -10.11 -7.96 24.19
CA GLU A 133 -10.05 -6.61 23.67
C GLU A 133 -8.76 -6.42 22.88
N ILE A 134 -8.91 -5.87 21.68
CA ILE A 134 -7.80 -5.35 20.89
C ILE A 134 -7.81 -3.85 21.09
N GLY A 135 -6.68 -3.31 21.53
CA GLY A 135 -6.56 -1.88 21.75
C GLY A 135 -5.17 -1.34 21.42
N LYS A 136 -5.05 -0.03 21.54
CA LYS A 136 -3.81 0.72 21.34
C LYS A 136 -3.27 1.19 22.68
N SER A 137 -1.94 1.23 22.80
CA SER A 137 -1.22 1.80 23.94
C SER A 137 0.00 2.61 23.49
N ASN A 138 0.19 3.79 24.08
CA ASN A 138 1.31 4.69 23.80
C ASN A 138 2.48 4.54 24.77
N THR A 139 2.27 3.93 25.94
CA THR A 139 3.24 3.92 27.04
C THR A 139 3.83 2.54 27.31
N VAL A 140 3.03 1.47 27.18
CA VAL A 140 3.46 0.12 27.56
C VAL A 140 2.75 -0.97 26.79
N ALA A 141 3.49 -2.04 26.51
CA ALA A 141 3.02 -3.24 25.84
C ALA A 141 1.85 -3.95 26.56
N TYR A 142 1.56 -3.60 27.82
CA TYR A 142 0.63 -4.32 28.72
C TYR A 142 -0.63 -3.55 29.09
N ASP A 143 -0.77 -2.29 28.66
CA ASP A 143 -1.86 -1.44 29.10
C ASP A 143 -2.66 -0.88 27.92
N ALA A 144 -3.67 -1.64 27.47
CA ALA A 144 -4.62 -1.22 26.44
C ALA A 144 -5.62 -0.20 27.01
N THR A 145 -5.18 1.01 27.35
CA THR A 145 -6.02 2.04 27.98
C THR A 145 -6.42 3.18 27.07
N THR A 146 -5.80 3.33 25.89
CA THR A 146 -5.96 4.58 25.12
C THR A 146 -7.04 4.53 24.06
N THR A 147 -7.25 3.41 23.37
CA THR A 147 -8.28 3.28 22.32
C THR A 147 -8.62 1.81 22.09
N SER A 148 -9.89 1.44 22.17
CA SER A 148 -10.36 0.11 21.82
C SER A 148 -10.62 0.02 20.31
N LEU A 149 -10.04 -0.97 19.65
CA LEU A 149 -10.22 -1.24 18.21
C LEU A 149 -11.27 -2.33 17.97
N GLY A 150 -11.48 -3.20 18.95
CA GLY A 150 -12.49 -4.24 18.89
C GLY A 150 -12.55 -5.02 20.19
N LYS A 151 -13.75 -5.50 20.53
CA LYS A 151 -13.97 -6.38 21.69
C LYS A 151 -14.86 -7.54 21.27
N THR A 152 -14.61 -8.69 21.87
CA THR A 152 -15.48 -9.87 21.76
C THR A 152 -15.50 -10.63 23.06
N VAL A 153 -16.57 -11.37 23.29
CA VAL A 153 -16.66 -12.29 24.43
C VAL A 153 -16.22 -13.67 23.94
N ALA A 154 -15.10 -14.14 24.46
CA ALA A 154 -14.70 -15.52 24.30
C ALA A 154 -15.51 -16.39 25.27
N GLY A 155 -16.38 -17.24 24.72
CA GLY A 155 -17.06 -18.27 25.50
C GLY A 155 -16.11 -19.40 25.92
N ALA A 156 -16.56 -20.24 26.84
CA ALA A 156 -15.83 -21.43 27.23
C ALA A 156 -15.64 -22.35 26.01
N ILE A 157 -14.39 -22.76 25.73
CA ILE A 157 -14.05 -23.75 24.68
C ILE A 157 -14.50 -23.34 23.26
N THR A 158 -14.24 -22.11 22.83
CA THR A 158 -14.48 -21.68 21.43
C THR A 158 -13.20 -21.27 20.73
N GLN A 159 -13.01 -21.74 19.48
CA GLN A 159 -12.06 -21.11 18.57
C GLN A 159 -12.58 -19.72 18.23
N LEU A 160 -11.81 -18.70 18.60
CA LEU A 160 -12.17 -17.31 18.37
C LEU A 160 -11.15 -16.71 17.42
N THR A 161 -11.66 -16.06 16.37
CA THR A 161 -10.88 -15.16 15.52
C THR A 161 -11.48 -13.78 15.64
N LEU A 162 -10.75 -12.84 16.23
CA LEU A 162 -11.12 -11.43 16.18
C LEU A 162 -10.33 -10.76 15.08
N LEU A 163 -11.00 -9.95 14.26
CA LEU A 163 -10.39 -9.22 13.15
C LEU A 163 -10.55 -7.72 13.38
N ALA A 164 -9.45 -6.97 13.31
CA ALA A 164 -9.47 -5.53 13.11
C ALA A 164 -8.75 -5.21 11.80
N SER A 165 -9.36 -4.40 10.93
CA SER A 165 -8.80 -4.00 9.64
C SER A 165 -9.18 -2.57 9.31
N THR A 166 -8.36 -1.91 8.49
CA THR A 166 -8.62 -0.56 7.96
C THR A 166 -9.15 -0.54 6.55
N THR A 167 -9.28 -1.69 5.91
CA THR A 167 -9.90 -1.76 4.59
C THR A 167 -11.41 -1.51 4.76
N PRO A 168 -11.97 -0.44 4.18
CA PRO A 168 -13.36 -0.03 4.43
C PRO A 168 -14.39 -1.13 4.11
N GLU A 169 -14.01 -2.05 3.22
CA GLU A 169 -14.82 -3.15 2.72
C GLU A 169 -14.87 -4.35 3.67
N ALA A 170 -13.82 -4.61 4.47
CA ALA A 170 -13.74 -5.80 5.32
C ALA A 170 -14.58 -5.69 6.62
N LEU A 171 -14.95 -4.48 7.04
CA LEU A 171 -15.67 -4.23 8.30
C LEU A 171 -16.97 -3.41 8.15
N GLY A 172 -17.51 -3.28 6.94
CA GLY A 172 -18.84 -2.69 6.74
C GLY A 172 -18.89 -1.16 6.88
N GLY A 173 -17.87 -0.44 6.41
CA GLY A 173 -17.94 1.02 6.25
C GLY A 173 -17.14 1.87 7.25
N VAL A 174 -16.13 1.29 7.92
CA VAL A 174 -15.20 2.07 8.76
C VAL A 174 -14.24 2.85 7.84
N SER A 175 -14.33 4.18 7.86
CA SER A 175 -13.51 5.05 7.01
C SER A 175 -12.02 4.94 7.36
N ALA A 176 -11.15 4.85 6.35
CA ALA A 176 -9.69 4.83 6.50
C ALA A 176 -9.11 6.08 7.20
N THR A 177 -9.92 7.11 7.41
CA THR A 177 -9.59 8.32 8.17
C THR A 177 -9.85 8.21 9.67
N ASP A 178 -10.33 7.06 10.17
CA ASP A 178 -10.57 6.91 11.60
C ASP A 178 -9.23 6.92 12.35
N SER A 179 -9.03 7.95 13.17
CA SER A 179 -7.80 8.16 13.95
C SER A 179 -7.47 7.01 14.90
N ALA A 180 -8.45 6.14 15.20
CA ALA A 180 -8.24 4.91 15.93
C ALA A 180 -7.24 3.97 15.23
N ASN A 181 -7.25 3.98 13.89
CA ASN A 181 -6.51 3.05 13.05
C ASN A 181 -5.10 3.50 12.66
N VAL A 182 -4.79 4.77 12.90
CA VAL A 182 -3.47 5.33 12.66
C VAL A 182 -2.61 5.15 13.92
N PHE A 183 -1.48 4.48 13.74
CA PHE A 183 -0.50 4.24 14.78
C PHE A 183 0.63 5.26 14.64
N ALA A 184 0.81 6.07 15.69
CA ALA A 184 1.98 6.92 15.80
C ALA A 184 3.24 6.03 15.90
N PRO A 185 4.44 6.56 15.59
CA PRO A 185 5.70 5.86 15.80
C PRO A 185 5.77 5.15 17.14
N ASN A 186 6.26 3.91 17.14
CA ASN A 186 6.53 3.14 18.36
C ASN A 186 5.30 2.88 19.28
N THR A 187 4.09 2.93 18.74
CA THR A 187 2.85 2.67 19.49
C THR A 187 2.55 1.18 19.53
N TRP A 188 2.00 0.68 20.62
CA TRP A 188 1.70 -0.74 20.79
C TRP A 188 0.26 -1.07 20.40
N LEU A 189 0.11 -2.10 19.57
CA LEU A 189 -1.13 -2.87 19.44
C LEU A 189 -1.11 -3.95 20.51
N VAL A 190 -2.16 -4.01 21.33
CA VAL A 190 -2.23 -4.88 22.51
C VAL A 190 -3.51 -5.71 22.44
N PHE A 191 -3.34 -7.02 22.57
CA PHE A 191 -4.44 -7.95 22.76
C PHE A 191 -4.52 -8.28 24.24
N LYS A 192 -5.59 -7.80 24.88
CA LYS A 192 -5.82 -7.96 26.30
C LYS A 192 -7.00 -8.88 26.52
N TYR A 193 -6.88 -9.72 27.52
CA TYR A 193 -7.99 -10.43 28.12
C TYR A 193 -8.38 -9.72 29.42
N GLY A 194 -9.66 -9.39 29.54
CA GLY A 194 -10.29 -8.90 30.74
C GLY A 194 -11.30 -9.93 31.21
N VAL A 195 -11.05 -10.51 32.38
CA VAL A 195 -12.12 -11.09 33.19
C VAL A 195 -12.65 -10.01 34.09
N ALA A 196 -13.98 -9.96 34.26
CA ALA A 196 -14.58 -9.26 35.38
C ALA A 196 -14.09 -9.82 36.74
N GLU A 197 -13.50 -11.02 36.75
CA GLU A 197 -12.99 -11.67 37.96
C GLU A 197 -11.61 -12.31 37.79
N THR A 198 -10.68 -11.85 38.60
CA THR A 198 -9.26 -12.19 38.75
C THR A 198 -8.97 -13.70 38.85
N GLY A 199 -9.07 -14.45 37.75
CA GLY A 199 -8.61 -15.83 37.65
C GLY A 199 -7.10 -15.90 37.42
N THR A 200 -6.39 -16.62 38.28
CA THR A 200 -4.91 -16.56 38.46
C THR A 200 -4.06 -17.26 37.39
N THR A 201 -4.61 -17.72 36.27
CA THR A 201 -3.79 -18.27 35.17
C THR A 201 -4.57 -18.34 33.86
N ASN A 202 -4.09 -17.64 32.82
CA ASN A 202 -4.65 -17.73 31.48
C ASN A 202 -4.20 -19.04 30.82
N VAL A 203 -5.14 -19.94 30.55
CA VAL A 203 -4.87 -21.23 29.87
C VAL A 203 -4.89 -21.09 28.34
N PHE A 204 -4.95 -19.86 27.84
CA PHE A 204 -5.07 -19.62 26.40
C PHE A 204 -3.87 -20.17 25.62
N VAL A 205 -4.16 -20.98 24.61
CA VAL A 205 -3.18 -21.46 23.63
C VAL A 205 -3.61 -20.96 22.27
N GLY A 206 -2.67 -20.39 21.51
CA GLY A 206 -2.98 -19.81 20.22
C GLY A 206 -1.85 -18.93 19.68
N SER A 207 -2.20 -18.05 18.75
CA SER A 207 -1.29 -17.06 18.19
C SER A 207 -1.99 -15.75 17.85
N CYS A 208 -1.22 -14.68 17.82
CA CYS A 208 -1.62 -13.39 17.32
C CYS A 208 -0.85 -13.05 16.06
N LYS A 209 -1.49 -12.30 15.17
CA LYS A 209 -0.89 -11.77 13.95
C LYS A 209 -1.28 -10.31 13.77
N ALA A 210 -0.37 -9.51 13.24
CA ALA A 210 -0.66 -8.14 12.85
C ALA A 210 0.11 -7.76 11.59
N ILE A 211 -0.48 -6.87 10.79
CA ILE A 211 0.08 -6.31 9.57
C ILE A 211 -0.04 -4.79 9.66
N PHE A 212 1.09 -4.11 9.51
CA PHE A 212 1.16 -2.65 9.47
C PHE A 212 1.65 -2.18 8.11
N ILE A 213 1.06 -1.12 7.60
CA ILE A 213 1.51 -0.43 6.39
C ILE A 213 2.10 0.92 6.81
N GLU A 214 3.36 1.17 6.47
CA GLU A 214 4.03 2.45 6.68
C GLU A 214 3.61 3.46 5.60
N ASN A 215 3.24 4.67 6.03
CA ASN A 215 2.77 5.77 5.17
C ASN A 215 3.84 6.84 4.96
#